data_AF-A0A847B6W6-F1
#
_entry.id   AF-A0A847B6W6-F1
#
_cell.length_a   1.000
_cell.length_b   1.000
_cell.length_c   1.000
_cell.angle_alpha   90.00
_cell.angle_beta   90.00
_cell.angle_gamma   90.00
#
_symmetry.space_group_name_H-M   'P 1'
#
loop_
_entity.id
_entity.type
_entity.pdbx_description
1 polymer ?
#
loop_
_entity_poly.entity_id
_entity_poly.type
_entity_poly.pdbx_seq_one_letter_code
_entity_poly.pdbx_strand_id
1 'polypeptide(L)'
;MKSINEISRSNLNKKKNVWRKVFSFISWFFIVLGGSYLIFDAFLPDRTVHAFGLKAYVVQSESMVGIYDKGDAVFVSAPRFSTLKVGDIITYRTYIKTQTVDGTIVSVVIVPFINTHYLAEINVDENGLTSYKTMPYDNFHTDVSEWKESFFDRYYDKTGKEILLQKESILGKVQFSIPNVGYIGEFFENILGDRIFVILIIVDWIIYTSIFDILWNDYRESMFSDEPIVIKGEDTVESDEI
;
A
#
# COMPACT_ATOMS: atom_id res chain seq x y z
N MET A 1 -24.25 42.52 -28.06
CA MET A 1 -24.99 41.99 -26.90
C MET A 1 -24.86 40.46 -26.97
N LYS A 2 -24.00 39.83 -26.14
CA LYS A 2 -23.78 38.38 -26.22
C LYS A 2 -25.05 37.63 -25.85
N SER A 3 -25.44 36.63 -26.64
CA SER A 3 -26.68 35.89 -26.40
C SER A 3 -26.57 35.13 -25.07
N ILE A 4 -27.70 34.96 -24.38
CA ILE A 4 -27.77 34.29 -23.07
C ILE A 4 -27.14 32.88 -23.12
N ASN A 5 -27.19 32.22 -24.29
CA ASN A 5 -26.58 30.92 -24.52
C ASN A 5 -25.04 30.95 -24.55
N GLU A 6 -24.41 32.01 -25.05
CA GLU A 6 -22.94 32.14 -25.04
C GLU A 6 -22.39 32.37 -23.61
N ILE A 7 -23.09 33.17 -22.82
CA ILE A 7 -22.69 33.50 -21.44
C ILE A 7 -22.84 32.26 -20.53
N SER A 8 -23.89 31.47 -20.74
CA SER A 8 -24.10 30.20 -20.03
C SER A 8 -23.00 29.18 -20.36
N ARG A 9 -22.69 28.98 -21.66
CA ARG A 9 -21.63 28.06 -22.10
C ARG A 9 -20.23 28.48 -21.63
N SER A 10 -19.90 29.78 -21.63
CA SER A 10 -18.59 30.24 -21.15
C SER A 10 -18.39 30.01 -19.66
N ASN A 11 -19.44 30.18 -18.85
CA ASN A 11 -19.37 29.95 -17.40
C ASN A 11 -19.27 28.46 -17.05
N LEU A 12 -19.96 27.58 -17.79
CA LEU A 12 -19.85 26.13 -17.64
C LEU A 12 -18.45 25.61 -18.02
N ASN A 13 -17.86 26.10 -19.13
CA ASN A 13 -16.50 25.74 -19.54
C ASN A 13 -15.44 26.27 -18.57
N LYS A 14 -15.60 27.48 -18.04
CA LYS A 14 -14.71 28.04 -17.01
C LYS A 14 -14.78 27.23 -15.71
N LYS A 15 -15.98 26.82 -15.27
CA LYS A 15 -16.18 25.95 -14.09
C LYS A 15 -15.56 24.57 -14.27
N LYS A 16 -15.73 23.92 -15.43
CA LYS A 16 -15.07 22.64 -15.77
C LYS A 16 -13.55 22.74 -15.74
N ASN A 17 -12.98 23.82 -16.26
CA ASN A 17 -11.52 24.03 -16.28
C ASN A 17 -10.92 24.27 -14.89
N VAL A 18 -11.64 24.97 -13.99
CA VAL A 18 -11.22 25.13 -12.59
C VAL A 18 -11.34 23.81 -11.84
N TRP A 19 -12.44 23.06 -12.02
CA TRP A 19 -12.64 21.77 -11.36
C TRP A 19 -11.56 20.75 -11.77
N ARG A 20 -11.17 20.72 -13.05
CA ARG A 20 -10.07 19.87 -13.52
C ARG A 20 -8.73 20.24 -12.90
N LYS A 21 -8.44 21.54 -12.73
CA LYS A 21 -7.23 22.01 -12.02
C LYS A 21 -7.25 21.61 -10.55
N VAL A 22 -8.37 21.84 -9.86
CA VAL A 22 -8.54 21.48 -8.45
C VAL A 22 -8.39 19.98 -8.24
N PHE A 23 -9.02 19.17 -9.08
CA PHE A 23 -8.89 17.71 -9.02
C PHE A 23 -7.45 17.25 -9.30
N SER A 24 -6.76 17.88 -10.27
CA SER A 24 -5.35 17.59 -10.54
C SER A 24 -4.44 17.93 -9.35
N PHE A 25 -4.65 19.08 -8.69
CA PHE A 25 -3.91 19.46 -7.49
C PHE A 25 -4.17 18.50 -6.34
N ILE A 26 -5.43 18.11 -6.12
CA ILE A 26 -5.81 17.12 -5.11
C ILE A 26 -5.16 15.77 -5.41
N SER A 27 -5.21 15.31 -6.65
CA SER A 27 -4.59 14.05 -7.05
C SER A 27 -3.07 14.08 -6.83
N TRP A 28 -2.41 15.17 -7.22
CA TRP A 28 -0.98 15.36 -6.96
C TRP A 28 -0.64 15.40 -5.46
N PHE A 29 -1.48 16.04 -4.65
CA PHE A 29 -1.33 16.05 -3.20
C PHE A 29 -1.36 14.62 -2.63
N PHE A 30 -2.32 13.79 -3.02
CA PHE A 30 -2.39 12.39 -2.59
C PHE A 30 -1.22 11.55 -3.10
N ILE A 31 -0.75 11.79 -4.32
CA ILE A 31 0.44 11.12 -4.88
C ILE A 31 1.70 11.49 -4.09
N VAL A 32 1.92 12.78 -3.81
CA VAL A 32 3.08 13.23 -3.04
C VAL A 32 3.00 12.71 -1.60
N LEU A 33 1.82 12.75 -0.98
CA LEU A 33 1.60 12.22 0.36
C LEU A 33 1.91 10.72 0.41
N GLY A 34 1.33 9.93 -0.49
CA GLY A 34 1.58 8.48 -0.59
C GLY A 34 3.03 8.15 -0.92
N GLY A 35 3.62 8.85 -1.89
CA GLY A 35 5.03 8.70 -2.26
C GLY A 35 5.97 9.04 -1.10
N SER A 36 5.68 10.10 -0.34
CA SER A 36 6.45 10.47 0.84
C SER A 36 6.36 9.41 1.95
N TYR A 37 5.18 8.78 2.13
CA TYR A 37 5.01 7.67 3.06
C TYR A 37 5.86 6.47 2.65
N LEU A 38 5.84 6.08 1.36
CA LEU A 38 6.65 4.96 0.86
C LEU A 38 8.15 5.20 1.04
N ILE A 39 8.61 6.43 0.73
CA ILE A 39 10.01 6.82 0.96
C ILE A 39 10.33 6.76 2.46
N PHE A 40 9.47 7.31 3.31
CA PHE A 40 9.70 7.32 4.75
C PHE A 40 9.74 5.90 5.34
N ASP A 41 8.84 5.01 4.93
CA ASP A 41 8.80 3.63 5.41
C ASP A 41 10.02 2.83 4.92
N ALA A 42 10.53 3.10 3.72
CA ALA A 42 11.73 2.46 3.19
C ALA A 42 13.00 2.83 3.98
N PHE A 43 13.14 4.10 4.38
CA PHE A 43 14.33 4.59 5.07
C PHE A 43 14.23 4.54 6.61
N LEU A 44 13.02 4.61 7.17
CA LEU A 44 12.75 4.67 8.62
C LEU A 44 11.60 3.74 9.04
N PRO A 45 11.68 2.42 8.73
CA PRO A 45 10.57 1.48 8.88
C PRO A 45 10.07 1.30 10.33
N ASP A 46 10.95 1.53 11.31
CA ASP A 46 10.65 1.38 12.75
C ASP A 46 9.99 2.64 13.34
N ARG A 47 10.00 3.77 12.63
CA ARG A 47 9.40 5.04 13.08
C ARG A 47 8.08 5.34 12.38
N THR A 48 7.72 4.61 11.32
CA THR A 48 6.50 4.82 10.54
C THR A 48 5.24 4.75 11.41
N VAL A 49 5.15 3.78 12.33
CA VAL A 49 4.04 3.67 13.29
C VAL A 49 3.94 4.89 14.21
N HIS A 50 5.08 5.43 14.64
CA HIS A 50 5.10 6.63 15.49
C HIS A 50 4.77 7.91 14.71
N ALA A 51 5.15 8.01 13.44
CA ALA A 51 4.91 9.18 12.60
C ALA A 51 3.50 9.23 12.01
N PHE A 52 2.97 8.09 11.57
CA PHE A 52 1.67 7.99 10.88
C PHE A 52 0.59 7.27 11.70
N GLY A 53 0.93 6.78 12.89
CA GLY A 53 -0.01 6.17 13.85
C GLY A 53 -0.38 4.71 13.56
N LEU A 54 -0.12 4.21 12.34
CA LEU A 54 -0.55 2.89 11.88
C LEU A 54 0.47 2.29 10.90
N LYS A 55 0.67 0.97 10.97
CA LYS A 55 1.43 0.19 9.98
C LYS A 55 0.70 -1.10 9.65
N ALA A 56 0.68 -1.45 8.38
CA ALA A 56 0.12 -2.70 7.90
C ALA A 56 1.21 -3.78 7.80
N TYR A 57 0.89 -5.01 8.21
CA TYR A 57 1.70 -6.20 8.00
C TYR A 57 0.84 -7.28 7.33
N VAL A 58 1.40 -7.99 6.36
CA VAL A 58 0.72 -9.13 5.73
C VAL A 58 1.05 -10.40 6.51
N VAL A 59 0.02 -11.18 6.86
CA VAL A 59 0.15 -12.44 7.58
C VAL A 59 0.73 -13.50 6.65
N GLN A 60 1.85 -14.11 7.06
CA GLN A 60 2.62 -15.07 6.25
C GLN A 60 2.47 -16.53 6.71
N SER A 61 1.99 -16.77 7.94
CA SER A 61 1.93 -18.08 8.59
C SER A 61 0.55 -18.40 9.15
N GLU A 62 0.32 -19.68 9.41
CA GLU A 62 -0.97 -20.22 9.89
C GLU A 62 -1.11 -20.20 11.42
N SER A 63 -0.17 -19.63 12.16
CA SER A 63 -0.14 -19.65 13.64
C SER A 63 -1.29 -18.87 14.31
N MET A 64 -2.01 -18.06 13.54
CA MET A 64 -3.15 -17.28 13.99
C MET A 64 -4.47 -17.67 13.29
N VAL A 65 -4.48 -18.82 12.59
CA VAL A 65 -5.69 -19.37 11.96
C VAL A 65 -6.77 -19.56 13.03
N GLY A 66 -7.95 -19.01 12.75
CA GLY A 66 -9.04 -18.85 13.73
C GLY A 66 -9.38 -17.37 13.99
N ILE A 67 -8.42 -16.46 13.77
CA ILE A 67 -8.68 -15.02 13.71
C ILE A 67 -8.09 -14.33 12.48
N TYR A 68 -6.91 -14.77 12.02
CA TYR A 68 -6.27 -14.25 10.81
C TYR A 68 -5.79 -15.39 9.93
N ASP A 69 -6.06 -15.28 8.64
CA ASP A 69 -5.59 -16.22 7.65
C ASP A 69 -4.34 -15.70 6.94
N LYS A 70 -3.57 -16.61 6.35
CA LYS A 70 -2.45 -16.23 5.49
C LYS A 70 -2.97 -15.35 4.36
N GLY A 71 -2.29 -14.22 4.13
CA GLY A 71 -2.71 -13.22 3.14
C GLY A 71 -3.60 -12.10 3.71
N ASP A 72 -3.99 -12.14 4.98
CA ASP A 72 -4.65 -11.01 5.63
C ASP A 72 -3.67 -9.87 5.90
N ALA A 73 -4.16 -8.62 5.89
CA ALA A 73 -3.39 -7.48 6.37
C ALA A 73 -3.84 -7.08 7.78
N VAL A 74 -2.92 -7.12 8.74
CA VAL A 74 -3.13 -6.64 10.11
C VAL A 74 -2.58 -5.23 10.27
N PHE A 75 -3.39 -4.35 10.85
CA PHE A 75 -3.02 -2.97 11.08
C PHE A 75 -2.66 -2.75 12.54
N VAL A 76 -1.45 -2.28 12.76
CA VAL A 76 -0.78 -2.19 14.06
C VAL A 76 -0.53 -0.74 14.40
N SER A 77 -0.89 -0.34 15.61
CA SER A 77 -0.60 1.00 16.15
C SER A 77 0.41 0.93 17.28
N ALA A 78 1.04 2.08 17.57
CA ALA A 78 1.99 2.19 18.67
C ALA A 78 1.37 1.68 19.99
N PRO A 79 2.06 0.78 20.71
CA PRO A 79 1.49 0.18 21.91
C PRO A 79 1.47 1.18 23.05
N ARG A 80 0.32 1.33 23.71
CA ARG A 80 0.23 2.01 25.01
C ARG A 80 0.45 0.98 26.10
N PHE A 81 1.71 0.80 26.53
CA PHE A 81 2.11 -0.23 27.48
C PHE A 81 1.36 -0.19 28.83
N SER A 82 0.87 0.98 29.26
CA SER A 82 0.05 1.11 30.47
C SER A 82 -1.35 0.49 30.36
N THR A 83 -1.83 0.26 29.14
CA THR A 83 -3.16 -0.29 28.85
C THR A 83 -3.12 -1.69 28.25
N LEU A 84 -1.93 -2.25 28.08
CA LEU A 84 -1.72 -3.55 27.48
C LEU A 84 -2.17 -4.64 28.46
N LYS A 85 -2.96 -5.60 27.97
CA LYS A 85 -3.55 -6.66 28.81
C LYS A 85 -3.43 -8.03 28.14
N VAL A 86 -3.45 -9.08 28.96
CA VAL A 86 -3.54 -10.47 28.49
C VAL A 86 -4.74 -10.62 27.56
N GLY A 87 -4.54 -11.32 26.44
CA GLY A 87 -5.50 -11.47 25.34
C GLY A 87 -5.41 -10.40 24.25
N ASP A 88 -4.63 -9.33 24.45
CA ASP A 88 -4.32 -8.41 23.34
C ASP A 88 -3.43 -9.10 22.32
N ILE A 89 -3.65 -8.85 21.02
CA ILE A 89 -2.76 -9.34 19.98
C ILE A 89 -1.70 -8.27 19.69
N ILE A 90 -0.44 -8.67 19.80
CA ILE A 90 0.71 -7.79 19.63
C ILE A 90 1.62 -8.27 18.52
N THR A 91 2.23 -7.33 17.82
CA THR A 91 3.26 -7.56 16.82
C THR A 91 4.61 -7.18 17.42
N TYR A 92 5.59 -8.07 17.30
CA TYR A 92 6.91 -7.90 17.87
C TYR A 92 8.00 -8.39 16.92
N ARG A 93 9.22 -7.89 17.15
CA ARG A 93 10.43 -8.25 16.42
C ARG A 93 11.22 -9.30 17.20
N THR A 94 11.61 -10.35 16.50
CA THR A 94 12.53 -11.37 17.00
C THR A 94 13.48 -11.81 15.88
N TYR A 95 14.27 -12.85 16.12
CA TYR A 95 15.13 -13.46 15.12
C TYR A 95 14.82 -14.95 15.04
N ILE A 96 14.84 -15.51 13.83
CA ILE A 96 14.76 -16.96 13.65
C ILE A 96 16.16 -17.50 13.37
N LYS A 97 16.47 -18.64 13.99
CA LYS A 97 17.74 -19.36 13.84
C LYS A 97 17.49 -20.61 13.00
N THR A 98 17.90 -20.56 11.73
CA THR A 98 17.84 -21.73 10.84
C THR A 98 19.22 -22.36 10.75
N GLN A 99 19.28 -23.68 10.95
CA GLN A 99 20.52 -24.45 10.79
C GLN A 99 20.39 -25.30 9.53
N THR A 100 21.22 -25.01 8.54
CA THR A 100 21.33 -25.82 7.33
C THR A 100 22.58 -26.67 7.46
N VAL A 101 22.43 -27.98 7.35
CA VAL A 101 23.54 -28.93 7.35
C VAL A 101 23.78 -29.36 5.91
N ASP A 102 24.89 -28.92 5.32
CA ASP A 102 25.34 -29.36 4.00
C ASP A 102 26.63 -30.18 4.17
N GLY A 103 26.48 -31.51 4.18
CA GLY A 103 27.55 -32.44 4.51
C GLY A 103 28.11 -32.19 5.91
N THR A 104 29.36 -31.72 6.00
CA THR A 104 30.07 -31.43 7.26
C THR A 104 29.95 -29.98 7.71
N ILE A 105 29.37 -29.09 6.89
CA ILE A 105 29.25 -27.66 7.20
C ILE A 105 27.87 -27.39 7.79
N VAL A 106 27.86 -26.83 9.00
CA VAL A 106 26.63 -26.32 9.64
C VAL A 106 26.60 -24.81 9.45
N SER A 107 25.72 -24.34 8.57
CA SER A 107 25.45 -22.91 8.40
C SER A 107 24.30 -22.49 9.30
N VAL A 108 24.58 -21.58 10.23
CA VAL A 108 23.55 -20.95 11.06
C VAL A 108 23.17 -19.61 10.43
N VAL A 109 21.95 -19.51 9.94
CA VAL A 109 21.40 -18.29 9.36
C VAL A 109 20.45 -17.66 10.38
N ILE A 110 20.73 -16.42 10.75
CA ILE A 110 19.93 -15.65 11.70
C ILE A 110 19.30 -14.49 10.94
N VAL A 111 17.98 -14.48 10.81
CA VAL A 111 17.27 -13.40 10.10
C VAL A 111 16.26 -12.72 11.02
N PRO A 112 16.08 -11.40 10.92
CA PRO A 112 15.04 -10.70 11.65
C PRO A 112 13.67 -11.21 11.19
N PHE A 113 12.79 -11.41 12.15
CA PHE A 113 11.44 -11.91 11.95
C PHE A 113 10.45 -11.03 12.70
N ILE A 114 9.31 -10.76 12.08
CA ILE A 114 8.21 -10.01 12.70
C ILE A 114 7.09 -11.01 12.91
N ASN A 115 6.68 -11.18 14.16
CA ASN A 115 5.62 -12.10 14.52
C ASN A 115 4.45 -11.38 15.19
N THR A 116 3.25 -11.91 15.04
CA THR A 116 2.02 -11.35 15.61
C THR A 116 1.23 -12.44 16.31
N HIS A 117 1.17 -12.41 17.64
CA HIS A 117 0.56 -13.46 18.47
C HIS A 117 -0.20 -12.84 19.66
N TYR A 118 -0.98 -13.67 20.37
CA TYR A 118 -1.65 -13.25 21.59
C TYR A 118 -0.64 -12.98 22.70
N LEU A 119 -0.85 -11.88 23.42
CA LEU A 119 -0.15 -11.61 24.67
C LEU A 119 -0.77 -12.47 25.77
N ALA A 120 0.04 -13.39 26.30
CA ALA A 120 -0.40 -14.38 27.26
C ALA A 120 -0.05 -14.02 28.69
N GLU A 121 1.15 -13.48 28.92
CA GLU A 121 1.61 -13.10 30.26
C GLU A 121 2.35 -11.77 30.23
N ILE A 122 2.24 -11.05 31.35
CA ILE A 122 2.98 -9.82 31.62
C ILE A 122 3.62 -10.01 33.00
N ASN A 123 4.94 -10.15 33.01
CA ASN A 123 5.72 -10.36 34.21
C ASN A 123 6.53 -9.11 34.52
N VAL A 124 6.55 -8.68 35.78
CA VAL A 124 7.40 -7.59 36.26
C VAL A 124 8.38 -8.20 37.23
N ASP A 125 9.65 -8.13 36.90
CA ASP A 125 10.72 -8.64 37.77
C ASP A 125 11.03 -7.65 38.90
N GLU A 126 11.84 -8.09 39.86
CA GLU A 126 12.17 -7.33 41.08
C GLU A 126 12.82 -5.96 40.80
N ASN A 127 13.42 -5.81 39.62
CA ASN A 127 14.05 -4.58 39.15
C ASN A 127 13.07 -3.63 38.43
N GLY A 128 11.79 -4.01 38.32
CA GLY A 128 10.75 -3.24 37.65
C GLY A 128 10.78 -3.35 36.12
N LEU A 129 11.57 -4.27 35.56
CA LEU A 129 11.59 -4.54 34.12
C LEU A 129 10.39 -5.43 33.78
N THR A 130 9.66 -5.02 32.75
CA THR A 130 8.48 -5.77 32.29
C THR A 130 8.88 -6.69 31.15
N SER A 131 8.64 -7.99 31.32
CA SER A 131 8.74 -8.99 30.26
C SER A 131 7.35 -9.47 29.85
N TYR A 132 7.25 -9.86 28.60
CA TYR A 132 6.01 -10.28 27.96
C TYR A 132 6.18 -11.71 27.45
N LYS A 133 5.12 -12.52 27.51
CA LYS A 133 5.07 -13.79 26.80
C LYS A 133 3.91 -13.80 25.82
N THR A 134 4.13 -14.41 24.67
CA THR A 134 3.16 -14.53 23.58
C THR A 134 2.98 -15.98 23.18
N MET A 135 1.84 -16.30 22.56
CA MET A 135 1.59 -17.64 22.02
C MET A 135 0.62 -17.59 20.83
N PRO A 136 0.64 -18.60 19.94
CA PRO A 136 -0.26 -18.70 18.79
C PRO A 136 -1.73 -18.92 19.20
N TYR A 137 -2.63 -18.80 18.23
CA TYR A 137 -4.09 -18.91 18.44
C TYR A 137 -4.47 -20.20 19.15
N ASP A 138 -4.06 -21.36 18.63
CA ASP A 138 -4.45 -22.66 19.17
C ASP A 138 -4.05 -22.82 20.63
N ASN A 139 -2.81 -22.47 20.96
CA ASN A 139 -2.30 -22.54 22.32
C ASN A 139 -3.07 -21.60 23.27
N PHE A 140 -3.34 -20.37 22.83
CA PHE A 140 -4.04 -19.38 23.66
C PHE A 140 -5.48 -19.79 24.00
N HIS A 141 -6.13 -20.55 23.12
CA HIS A 141 -7.50 -21.02 23.30
C HIS A 141 -7.60 -22.37 24.02
N THR A 142 -6.47 -22.94 24.48
CA THR A 142 -6.50 -24.02 25.47
C THR A 142 -6.87 -23.49 26.85
N ASP A 143 -7.36 -24.37 27.72
CA ASP A 143 -7.65 -24.00 29.11
C ASP A 143 -6.37 -23.48 29.80
N VAL A 144 -6.49 -22.40 30.56
CA VAL A 144 -5.34 -21.75 31.23
C VAL A 144 -4.60 -22.71 32.16
N SER A 145 -5.30 -23.69 32.74
CA SER A 145 -4.69 -24.72 33.59
C SER A 145 -3.83 -25.73 32.81
N GLU A 146 -4.01 -25.81 31.49
CA GLU A 146 -3.24 -26.69 30.59
C GLU A 146 -2.05 -25.99 29.95
N TRP A 147 -1.88 -24.68 30.17
CA TRP A 147 -0.78 -23.92 29.61
C TRP A 147 0.56 -24.45 30.11
N LYS A 148 1.46 -24.72 29.16
CA LYS A 148 2.81 -25.24 29.40
C LYS A 148 3.85 -24.26 28.89
N GLU A 149 5.07 -24.32 29.42
CA GLU A 149 6.15 -23.45 28.94
C GLU A 149 6.39 -23.60 27.42
N SER A 150 6.17 -24.80 26.87
CA SER A 150 6.28 -25.07 25.43
C SER A 150 5.23 -24.37 24.56
N PHE A 151 4.18 -23.81 25.15
CA PHE A 151 3.14 -23.10 24.40
C PHE A 151 3.55 -21.67 24.09
N PHE A 152 4.44 -21.09 24.89
CA PHE A 152 4.93 -19.74 24.67
C PHE A 152 5.97 -19.69 23.56
N ASP A 153 6.00 -18.56 22.87
CA ASP A 153 7.01 -18.29 21.88
C ASP A 153 8.38 -18.12 22.54
N ARG A 154 9.41 -18.53 21.79
CA ARG A 154 10.81 -18.23 22.12
C ARG A 154 11.30 -17.08 21.29
N TYR A 155 12.10 -16.22 21.90
CA TYR A 155 12.60 -15.02 21.27
C TYR A 155 14.11 -15.07 21.21
N TYR A 156 14.68 -14.71 20.07
CA TYR A 156 16.13 -14.67 19.89
C TYR A 156 16.60 -13.26 19.55
N ASP A 157 17.83 -12.94 19.94
CA ASP A 157 18.52 -11.73 19.51
C ASP A 157 19.27 -11.94 18.18
N LYS A 158 19.94 -10.88 17.70
CA LYS A 158 20.75 -10.89 16.47
C LYS A 158 21.94 -11.88 16.50
N THR A 159 22.30 -12.38 17.68
CA THR A 159 23.36 -13.40 17.88
C THR A 159 22.78 -14.81 17.97
N GLY A 160 21.45 -14.95 17.95
CA GLY A 160 20.75 -16.21 18.09
C GLY A 160 20.68 -16.70 19.53
N LYS A 161 20.95 -15.82 20.51
CA LYS A 161 20.79 -16.11 21.93
C LYS A 161 19.33 -15.88 22.31
N GLU A 162 18.76 -16.78 23.10
CA GLU A 162 17.41 -16.64 23.63
C GLU A 162 17.34 -15.48 24.63
N ILE A 163 16.31 -14.66 24.50
CA ILE A 163 16.06 -13.46 25.28
C ILE A 163 14.61 -13.41 25.74
N LEU A 164 14.34 -12.60 26.76
CA LEU A 164 12.97 -12.25 27.15
C LEU A 164 12.43 -11.16 26.22
N LEU A 165 11.15 -11.23 25.87
CA LEU A 165 10.49 -10.19 25.10
C LEU A 165 10.26 -8.95 25.99
N GLN A 166 10.87 -7.83 25.59
CA GLN A 166 10.78 -6.55 26.29
C GLN A 166 10.04 -5.51 25.44
N LYS A 167 9.72 -4.36 26.05
CA LYS A 167 8.92 -3.27 25.42
C LYS A 167 9.52 -2.81 24.10
N GLU A 168 10.83 -2.80 23.99
CA GLU A 168 11.60 -2.30 22.84
C GLU A 168 11.45 -3.21 21.61
N SER A 169 11.17 -4.49 21.83
CA SER A 169 10.93 -5.46 20.77
C SER A 169 9.47 -5.47 20.29
N ILE A 170 8.54 -4.85 21.04
CA ILE A 170 7.12 -4.79 20.67
C ILE A 170 6.93 -3.61 19.71
N LEU A 171 6.51 -3.94 18.48
CA LEU A 171 6.26 -2.97 17.42
C LEU A 171 4.88 -2.31 17.60
N GLY A 172 3.90 -3.06 18.11
CA GLY A 172 2.61 -2.49 18.47
C GLY A 172 1.50 -3.48 18.74
N LYS A 173 0.30 -2.93 18.91
CA LYS A 173 -0.94 -3.69 19.13
C LYS A 173 -1.78 -3.69 17.87
N VAL A 174 -2.28 -4.85 17.48
CA VAL A 174 -3.21 -4.99 16.36
C VAL A 174 -4.52 -4.30 16.71
N GLN A 175 -4.97 -3.40 15.83
CA GLN A 175 -6.22 -2.65 15.97
C GLN A 175 -7.36 -3.28 15.17
N PHE A 176 -7.07 -3.68 13.93
CA PHE A 176 -8.02 -4.32 13.03
C PHE A 176 -7.25 -5.09 11.94
N SER A 177 -7.96 -5.95 11.22
CA SER A 177 -7.46 -6.66 10.05
C SER A 177 -8.38 -6.43 8.84
N ILE A 178 -7.81 -6.58 7.65
CA ILE A 178 -8.56 -6.62 6.40
C ILE A 178 -8.19 -7.93 5.69
N PRO A 179 -9.17 -8.79 5.40
CA PRO A 179 -8.89 -10.09 4.82
C PRO A 179 -8.39 -9.96 3.38
N ASN A 180 -7.56 -10.90 2.94
CA ASN A 180 -7.12 -11.07 1.55
C ASN A 180 -6.36 -9.89 0.90
N VAL A 181 -5.92 -8.88 1.66
CA VAL A 181 -5.16 -7.74 1.11
C VAL A 181 -3.77 -8.17 0.62
N GLY A 182 -3.16 -9.15 1.28
CA GLY A 182 -1.90 -9.76 0.86
C GLY A 182 -1.98 -10.34 -0.54
N TYR A 183 -3.12 -10.95 -0.92
CA TYR A 183 -3.31 -11.46 -2.28
C TYR A 183 -3.36 -10.34 -3.33
N ILE A 184 -3.81 -9.13 -2.97
CA ILE A 184 -3.75 -7.97 -3.87
C ILE A 184 -2.28 -7.59 -4.08
N GLY A 185 -1.48 -7.59 -3.02
CA GLY A 185 -0.03 -7.37 -3.09
C GLY A 185 0.67 -8.42 -3.96
N GLU A 186 0.47 -9.71 -3.66
CA GLU A 186 1.00 -10.83 -4.44
C GLU A 186 0.54 -10.79 -5.90
N PHE A 187 -0.71 -10.38 -6.16
CA PHE A 187 -1.22 -10.18 -7.52
C PHE A 187 -0.41 -9.14 -8.28
N PHE A 188 -0.17 -7.96 -7.68
CA PHE A 188 0.66 -6.93 -8.31
C PHE A 188 2.13 -7.33 -8.43
N GLU A 189 2.70 -8.00 -7.43
CA GLU A 189 4.08 -8.50 -7.49
C GLU A 189 4.27 -9.56 -8.58
N ASN A 190 3.31 -10.47 -8.74
CA ASN A 190 3.34 -11.48 -9.81
C ASN A 190 3.12 -10.85 -11.18
N ILE A 191 2.18 -9.90 -11.29
CA ILE A 191 1.89 -9.17 -12.54
C ILE A 191 3.06 -8.29 -12.97
N LEU A 192 3.66 -7.55 -12.06
CA LEU A 192 4.79 -6.67 -12.34
C LEU A 192 6.12 -7.45 -12.41
N GLY A 193 6.20 -8.61 -11.75
CA GLY A 193 7.34 -9.52 -11.80
C GLY A 193 7.39 -10.32 -13.11
N ASP A 194 6.24 -10.58 -13.74
CA ASP A 194 6.18 -11.16 -15.07
C ASP A 194 6.61 -10.13 -16.13
N ARG A 195 7.84 -10.30 -16.60
CA ARG A 195 8.45 -9.46 -17.63
C ARG A 195 7.63 -9.42 -18.92
N ILE A 196 6.93 -10.50 -19.26
CA ILE A 196 6.11 -10.58 -20.48
C ILE A 196 4.89 -9.68 -20.32
N PHE A 197 4.22 -9.76 -19.17
CA PHE A 197 3.04 -8.96 -18.88
C PHE A 197 3.36 -7.45 -18.84
N VAL A 198 4.48 -7.06 -18.25
CA VAL A 198 4.94 -5.66 -18.25
C VAL A 198 5.22 -5.15 -19.67
N ILE A 199 5.86 -5.96 -20.51
CA ILE A 199 6.10 -5.61 -21.92
C ILE A 199 4.77 -5.42 -22.65
N LEU A 200 3.78 -6.28 -22.40
CA LEU A 200 2.44 -6.14 -23.00
C LEU A 200 1.76 -4.83 -22.60
N ILE A 201 1.80 -4.43 -21.33
CA ILE A 201 1.25 -3.14 -20.88
C ILE A 201 1.94 -1.97 -21.61
N ILE A 202 3.26 -2.02 -21.77
CA ILE A 202 4.01 -0.97 -22.46
C ILE A 202 3.63 -0.92 -23.94
N VAL A 203 3.51 -2.08 -24.59
CA VAL A 203 3.09 -2.17 -25.99
C VAL A 203 1.67 -1.62 -26.16
N ASP A 204 0.73 -2.00 -25.29
CA ASP A 204 -0.63 -1.47 -25.30
C ASP A 204 -0.63 0.04 -25.11
N TRP A 205 0.17 0.57 -24.16
CA TRP A 205 0.33 2.00 -23.97
C TRP A 205 0.80 2.71 -25.24
N ILE A 206 1.81 2.17 -25.93
CA ILE A 206 2.33 2.71 -27.19
C ILE A 206 1.26 2.69 -28.28
N ILE A 207 0.49 1.61 -28.38
CA ILE A 207 -0.60 1.48 -29.35
C ILE A 207 -1.67 2.54 -29.05
N TYR A 208 -2.10 2.67 -27.79
CA TYR A 208 -3.09 3.67 -27.39
C TYR A 208 -2.63 5.09 -27.69
N THR A 209 -1.37 5.44 -27.37
CA THR A 209 -0.84 6.77 -27.68
C THR A 209 -0.76 7.00 -29.19
N SER A 210 -0.35 6.00 -29.97
CA SER A 210 -0.25 6.11 -31.42
C SER A 210 -1.62 6.31 -32.07
N ILE A 211 -2.63 5.53 -31.65
CA ILE A 211 -4.01 5.68 -32.13
C ILE A 211 -4.56 7.05 -31.72
N PHE A 212 -4.33 7.45 -30.46
CA PHE A 212 -4.77 8.75 -29.97
C PHE A 212 -4.16 9.90 -30.78
N ASP A 213 -2.86 9.84 -31.09
CA ASP A 213 -2.18 10.86 -31.89
C ASP A 213 -2.73 10.95 -33.32
N ILE A 214 -3.02 9.81 -33.96
CA ILE A 214 -3.66 9.78 -35.30
C ILE A 214 -5.05 10.41 -35.22
N LEU A 215 -5.91 9.93 -34.31
CA LEU A 215 -7.27 10.45 -34.14
C LEU A 215 -7.28 11.94 -33.79
N TRP A 216 -6.35 12.38 -32.95
CA TRP A 216 -6.22 13.77 -32.55
C TRP A 216 -5.71 14.64 -33.70
N ASN A 217 -4.78 14.15 -34.52
CA ASN A 217 -4.29 14.87 -35.68
C ASN A 217 -5.39 15.04 -36.74
N ASP A 218 -6.12 13.97 -37.05
CA ASP A 218 -7.24 14.00 -38.00
C ASP A 218 -8.36 14.94 -37.52
N TYR A 219 -8.72 14.87 -36.23
CA TYR A 219 -9.68 15.79 -35.63
C TYR A 219 -9.22 17.24 -35.75
N ARG A 220 -7.94 17.53 -35.49
CA ARG A 220 -7.36 18.87 -35.61
C ARG A 220 -7.44 19.38 -37.04
N GLU A 221 -7.04 18.57 -38.04
CA GLU A 221 -7.08 18.98 -39.45
C GLU A 221 -8.50 19.29 -39.92
N SER A 222 -9.49 18.49 -39.50
CA SER A 222 -10.90 18.72 -39.84
C SER A 222 -11.51 20.01 -39.27
N MET A 223 -10.90 20.59 -38.22
CA MET A 223 -11.39 21.81 -37.56
C MET A 223 -10.75 23.09 -38.12
N PHE A 224 -9.66 22.98 -38.89
CA PHE A 224 -8.86 24.11 -39.39
C PHE A 224 -8.78 24.19 -40.92
N SER A 225 -9.53 23.37 -41.67
CA SER A 225 -9.70 23.57 -43.11
C SER A 225 -10.69 24.72 -43.37
N ASP A 226 -10.28 25.95 -43.05
CA ASP A 226 -10.90 27.15 -43.58
C ASP A 226 -10.51 27.27 -45.06
N GLU A 227 -11.07 26.40 -45.92
CA GLU A 227 -11.04 26.66 -47.36
C GLU A 227 -11.84 27.95 -47.61
N PRO A 228 -11.23 29.01 -48.17
CA PRO A 228 -11.95 30.23 -48.44
C PRO A 228 -13.08 29.94 -49.44
N ILE A 229 -14.32 30.21 -49.03
CA ILE A 229 -15.47 30.16 -49.94
C ILE A 229 -15.28 31.28 -50.95
N VAL A 230 -14.81 30.93 -52.15
CA VAL A 230 -14.74 31.85 -53.30
C VAL A 230 -16.16 32.00 -53.83
N ILE A 231 -16.85 33.06 -53.40
CA ILE A 231 -18.09 33.50 -54.03
C ILE A 231 -17.67 34.12 -55.37
N LYS A 232 -17.85 33.39 -56.47
CA LYS A 232 -17.71 33.97 -57.81
C LYS A 232 -18.71 35.11 -57.92
N GLY A 233 -18.20 36.32 -58.12
CA GLY A 233 -19.00 37.51 -58.38
C GLY A 233 -19.89 37.28 -59.60
N GLU A 234 -21.13 37.72 -59.44
CA GLU A 234 -22.19 37.80 -60.43
C GLU A 234 -21.70 38.54 -61.68
N ASP A 235 -21.87 37.91 -62.86
CA ASP A 235 -21.56 38.53 -64.15
C ASP A 235 -22.44 39.79 -64.31
N THR A 236 -21.83 40.97 -64.20
CA THR A 236 -22.48 42.21 -64.60
C THR A 236 -22.61 42.20 -66.12
N VAL A 237 -23.82 41.90 -66.59
CA VAL A 237 -24.25 42.19 -67.96
C VAL A 237 -24.28 43.71 -68.10
N GLU A 238 -23.24 44.28 -68.71
CA GLU A 238 -23.24 45.66 -69.17
C GLU A 238 -24.05 45.71 -70.46
N SER A 239 -25.32 46.07 -70.32
CA SER A 239 -26.16 46.54 -71.41
C SER A 239 -25.77 47.98 -71.72
N ASP A 240 -25.33 48.25 -72.94
CA ASP A 240 -25.54 49.56 -73.56
C ASP A 240 -25.87 49.37 -75.05
N GLU A 241 -27.10 49.75 -75.38
CA GLU A 241 -27.58 50.10 -76.73
C GLU A 241 -26.67 51.22 -77.29
N ILE A 242 -26.32 51.25 -78.58
CA ILE A 242 -27.12 51.73 -79.74
C ILE A 242 -26.45 51.22 -81.02
#